data_AF-A0A8T2PY44-F1
#
_entry.id   AF-A0A8T2PY44-F1
#
_cell.length_a   1.000
_cell.length_b   1.000
_cell.length_c   1.000
_cell.angle_alpha   90.00
_cell.angle_beta   90.00
_cell.angle_gamma   90.00
#
_symmetry.space_group_name_H-M   'P 1'
#
loop_
_entity.id
_entity.type
_entity.pdbx_description
1 polymer ?
#
loop_
_entity_poly.entity_id
_entity_poly.type
_entity_poly.pdbx_seq_one_letter_code
_entity_poly.pdbx_strand_id
1 'polypeptide(L)'
;MAVRSLAAAFRRNVIGRPCMPMRSGMGLPVGPQRVPQQPLDEEDELTWDDGSMHPEFCIDVDNTVGKYEALAWLCGGLSFFGLVGALAVWNDKPSKMPYAPKEYPYDNLRVELGGEP
;
A
#
# COMPACT_ATOMS: atom_id res chain seq x y z
N MET A 1 52.08 -42.40 14.40
CA MET A 1 51.23 -41.20 14.58
C MET A 1 50.33 -41.07 13.37
N ALA A 2 49.09 -41.57 13.44
CA ALA A 2 48.05 -41.23 12.46
C ALA A 2 46.67 -41.69 12.97
N VAL A 3 45.67 -40.85 12.69
CA VAL A 3 44.24 -41.14 12.55
C VAL A 3 43.41 -41.42 13.82
N ARG A 4 42.56 -40.44 14.14
CA ARG A 4 41.28 -40.43 14.89
C ARG A 4 41.22 -39.05 15.55
N SER A 5 40.29 -38.14 15.32
CA SER A 5 38.92 -38.22 14.85
C SER A 5 38.53 -36.78 14.49
N LEU A 6 38.40 -36.47 13.21
CA LEU A 6 37.91 -35.16 12.72
C LEU A 6 36.47 -35.30 12.21
N ALA A 7 35.65 -36.12 12.89
CA ALA A 7 34.28 -36.45 12.45
C ALA A 7 33.19 -36.02 13.46
N ALA A 8 33.53 -35.24 14.49
CA ALA A 8 32.59 -34.83 15.53
C ALA A 8 32.08 -33.38 15.40
N ALA A 9 32.65 -32.56 14.51
CA ALA A 9 32.37 -31.12 14.47
C ALA A 9 31.26 -30.70 13.48
N PHE A 10 30.53 -31.65 12.88
CA PHE A 10 29.52 -31.35 11.87
C PHE A 10 28.18 -32.06 12.11
N ARG A 11 27.71 -32.09 13.36
CA ARG A 11 26.27 -32.22 13.60
C ARG A 11 25.66 -30.83 13.58
N ARG A 12 25.40 -30.33 12.37
CA ARG A 12 24.46 -29.22 12.16
C ARG A 12 23.12 -29.66 12.75
N ASN A 13 22.71 -29.07 13.88
CA ASN A 13 21.31 -29.03 14.27
C ASN A 13 20.57 -28.14 13.26
N VAL A 14 20.24 -28.70 12.09
CA VAL A 14 19.16 -28.17 11.27
C VAL A 14 17.88 -28.67 11.91
N ILE A 15 17.45 -28.00 12.98
CA ILE A 15 16.06 -28.07 13.39
C ILE A 15 15.31 -27.40 12.24
N GLY A 16 14.71 -28.21 11.37
CA GLY A 16 13.82 -27.72 10.34
C GLY A 16 12.77 -26.85 11.00
N ARG A 17 12.70 -25.57 10.64
CA ARG A 17 11.55 -24.75 10.96
C ARG A 17 10.32 -25.47 10.39
N PRO A 18 9.31 -25.84 11.19
CA PRO A 18 8.06 -26.34 10.62
C PRO A 18 7.51 -25.26 9.69
N CYS A 19 7.32 -25.60 8.41
CA CYS A 19 6.56 -24.76 7.48
C CYS A 19 5.08 -24.88 7.87
N MET A 20 4.62 -24.00 8.76
CA MET A 20 3.19 -23.89 9.04
C MET A 20 2.46 -23.41 7.78
N PRO A 21 1.29 -23.97 7.46
CA PRO A 21 0.53 -23.54 6.29
C PRO A 21 0.15 -22.07 6.43
N MET A 22 0.45 -21.27 5.40
CA MET A 22 0.10 -19.85 5.34
C MET A 22 -1.43 -19.71 5.29
N ARG A 23 -2.04 -19.14 6.33
CA ARG A 23 -3.46 -18.82 6.38
C ARG A 23 -3.72 -17.54 5.57
N SER A 24 -3.65 -17.62 4.25
CA SER A 24 -3.89 -16.47 3.36
C SER A 24 -5.36 -16.36 2.96
N GLY A 25 -6.00 -15.23 3.27
CA GLY A 25 -7.23 -14.74 2.63
C GLY A 25 -8.54 -15.38 3.13
N MET A 26 -9.40 -14.58 3.77
CA MET A 26 -10.77 -14.93 4.19
C MET A 26 -10.86 -16.14 5.14
N GLY A 27 -10.15 -16.06 6.26
CA GLY A 27 -9.99 -17.11 7.28
C GLY A 27 -11.13 -18.13 7.41
N LEU A 28 -10.75 -19.42 7.50
CA LEU A 28 -11.58 -20.46 8.10
C LEU A 28 -12.21 -19.94 9.41
N PRO A 29 -13.41 -20.41 9.80
CA PRO A 29 -14.09 -19.96 11.01
C PRO A 29 -13.12 -19.91 12.18
N VAL A 30 -13.00 -18.74 12.82
CA VAL A 30 -12.17 -18.58 14.02
C VAL A 30 -12.72 -19.59 15.03
N GLY A 31 -11.87 -20.53 15.45
CA GLY A 31 -12.24 -21.48 16.49
C GLY A 31 -12.62 -20.72 17.78
N PRO A 32 -13.36 -21.35 18.70
CA PRO A 32 -13.67 -20.72 19.97
C PRO A 32 -12.37 -20.26 20.64
N GLN A 33 -12.27 -18.95 20.89
CA GLN A 33 -11.14 -18.32 21.55
C GLN A 33 -10.93 -18.98 22.92
N ARG A 34 -9.69 -19.40 23.22
CA ARG A 34 -9.40 -20.03 24.52
C ARG A 34 -9.50 -18.94 25.59
N VAL A 35 -10.35 -19.16 26.59
CA VAL A 35 -10.50 -18.22 27.71
C VAL A 35 -9.14 -18.06 28.38
N PRO A 36 -8.68 -16.82 28.61
CA PRO A 36 -7.41 -16.57 29.28
C PRO A 36 -7.44 -17.16 30.69
N GLN A 37 -6.41 -17.96 31.00
CA GLN A 37 -6.28 -18.62 32.31
C GLN A 37 -5.56 -17.73 33.34
N GLN A 38 -4.99 -16.63 32.87
CA GLN A 38 -4.26 -15.63 33.66
C GLN A 38 -4.83 -14.25 33.31
N PRO A 39 -4.77 -13.27 34.23
CA PRO A 39 -5.06 -11.88 33.88
C PRO A 39 -4.15 -11.45 32.72
N LEU A 40 -4.75 -10.87 31.67
CA LEU A 40 -3.97 -10.28 30.56
C LEU A 40 -3.21 -9.07 31.08
N ASP A 41 -2.02 -8.86 30.53
CA ASP A 41 -1.28 -7.62 30.75
C ASP A 41 -1.92 -6.49 29.92
N GLU A 42 -1.82 -5.24 30.37
CA GLU A 42 -2.43 -4.11 29.65
C GLU A 42 -1.85 -3.95 28.23
N GLU A 43 -0.60 -4.35 28.05
CA GLU A 43 0.10 -4.33 26.76
C GLU A 43 -0.38 -5.42 25.78
N ASP A 44 -1.01 -6.49 26.30
CA ASP A 44 -1.62 -7.55 25.47
C ASP A 44 -2.87 -7.02 24.73
N GLU A 45 -3.49 -5.92 25.19
CA GLU A 45 -4.59 -5.26 24.48
C GLU A 45 -4.10 -4.44 23.27
N LEU A 46 -2.84 -4.00 23.30
CA LEU A 46 -2.24 -3.16 22.26
C LEU A 46 -1.78 -3.98 21.04
N THR A 47 -1.60 -5.28 21.23
CA THR A 47 -1.16 -6.22 20.21
C THR A 47 -2.32 -7.14 19.89
N TRP A 48 -2.87 -7.07 18.67
CA TRP A 48 -3.95 -7.97 18.25
C TRP A 48 -3.39 -9.36 17.91
N ASP A 49 -3.07 -10.15 18.95
CA ASP A 49 -2.63 -11.55 18.83
C ASP A 49 -3.77 -12.48 19.27
N ASP A 50 -4.19 -13.39 18.39
CA ASP A 50 -5.22 -14.41 18.70
C ASP A 50 -4.65 -15.64 19.42
N GLY A 51 -3.34 -15.63 19.71
CA GLY A 51 -2.60 -16.71 20.38
C GLY A 51 -2.44 -17.95 19.52
N SER A 52 -2.74 -17.86 18.21
CA SER A 52 -2.58 -18.98 17.29
C SER A 52 -1.12 -19.11 16.83
N MET A 53 -0.69 -20.34 16.53
CA MET A 53 0.65 -20.56 15.95
C MET A 53 0.75 -20.16 14.47
N HIS A 54 -0.31 -19.58 13.88
CA HIS A 54 -0.34 -19.23 12.46
C HIS A 54 -0.14 -17.72 12.31
N PRO A 55 0.87 -17.25 11.56
CA PRO A 55 1.11 -15.83 11.39
C PRO A 55 -0.05 -15.16 10.63
N GLU A 56 -0.57 -14.09 11.18
CA GLU A 56 -1.58 -13.22 10.59
C GLU A 56 -0.89 -12.22 9.67
N PHE A 57 -0.68 -12.60 8.40
CA PHE A 57 0.17 -11.82 7.48
C PHE A 57 -0.24 -10.34 7.29
N CYS A 58 -1.50 -9.98 7.55
CA CYS A 58 -1.96 -8.59 7.44
C CYS A 58 -1.69 -7.74 8.69
N ILE A 59 -1.39 -8.36 9.84
CA ILE A 59 -1.22 -7.70 11.14
C ILE A 59 0.20 -7.95 11.68
N ASP A 60 0.73 -9.17 11.54
CA ASP A 60 2.05 -9.57 12.05
C ASP A 60 3.21 -9.20 11.11
N VAL A 61 2.91 -8.93 9.83
CA VAL A 61 3.92 -8.59 8.82
C VAL A 61 3.79 -7.13 8.45
N ASP A 62 4.57 -6.31 9.15
CA ASP A 62 4.72 -4.88 8.88
C ASP A 62 5.53 -4.64 7.59
N ASN A 63 4.93 -4.93 6.44
CA ASN A 63 5.43 -4.44 5.14
C ASN A 63 5.03 -2.98 4.93
N THR A 64 5.29 -2.13 5.92
CA THR A 64 5.00 -0.70 5.82
C THR A 64 6.07 -0.03 4.96
N VAL A 65 5.61 0.74 3.97
CA VAL A 65 6.48 1.53 3.10
C VAL A 65 7.08 2.66 3.94
N GLY A 66 8.40 2.86 3.87
CA GLY A 66 9.06 3.90 4.66
C GLY A 66 8.53 5.30 4.32
N LYS A 67 8.55 6.25 5.28
CA LYS A 67 7.98 7.61 5.09
C LYS A 67 8.43 8.32 3.82
N TYR A 68 9.71 8.21 3.46
CA TYR A 68 10.26 8.85 2.26
C TYR A 68 9.95 8.07 0.99
N GLU A 69 9.81 6.75 1.10
CA GLU A 69 9.40 5.90 -0.01
C GLU A 69 7.93 6.14 -0.35
N ALA A 70 7.06 6.24 0.66
CA ALA A 70 5.65 6.62 0.50
C ALA A 70 5.52 8.02 -0.13
N LEU A 71 6.33 8.99 0.33
CA LEU A 71 6.40 10.32 -0.27
C LEU A 71 6.83 10.24 -1.74
N ALA A 72 7.85 9.44 -2.06
CA ALA A 72 8.33 9.29 -3.43
C ALA A 72 7.24 8.70 -4.35
N TRP A 73 6.47 7.71 -3.87
CA TRP A 73 5.32 7.17 -4.60
C TRP A 73 4.23 8.21 -4.85
N LEU A 74 3.91 9.02 -3.83
CA LEU A 74 2.92 10.09 -3.95
C LEU A 74 3.38 11.17 -4.94
N CYS A 75 4.60 11.66 -4.78
CA CYS A 75 5.20 12.67 -5.66
C CYS A 75 5.34 12.14 -7.09
N GLY A 76 5.77 10.89 -7.27
CA GLY A 76 5.90 10.24 -8.58
C GLY A 76 4.56 10.10 -9.28
N GLY A 77 3.54 9.61 -8.57
CA GLY A 77 2.18 9.47 -9.11
C GLY A 77 1.56 10.80 -9.52
N LEU A 78 1.63 11.81 -8.66
CA LEU A 78 1.11 13.15 -8.96
C LEU A 78 1.86 13.83 -10.12
N SER A 79 3.19 13.69 -10.16
CA SER A 79 4.01 14.26 -11.23
C SER A 79 3.70 13.63 -12.58
N PHE A 80 3.42 12.31 -12.62
CA PHE A 80 3.02 11.63 -13.84
C PHE A 80 1.71 12.20 -14.41
N PHE A 81 0.67 12.35 -13.58
CA PHE A 81 -0.59 12.94 -14.04
C PHE A 81 -0.43 14.41 -14.42
N GLY A 82 0.36 15.18 -13.68
CA GLY A 82 0.69 16.57 -14.02
C GLY A 82 1.37 16.68 -15.39
N LEU A 83 2.32 15.79 -15.68
CA LEU A 83 3.02 15.74 -16.96
C LEU A 83 2.07 15.37 -18.10
N VAL A 84 1.22 14.35 -17.93
CA VAL A 84 0.22 13.97 -18.94
C VAL A 84 -0.73 15.13 -19.23
N GLY A 85 -1.20 15.84 -18.20
CA GLY A 85 -2.03 17.04 -18.36
C GLY A 85 -1.30 18.15 -19.13
N ALA A 86 -0.05 18.43 -18.80
CA ALA A 86 0.76 19.43 -19.48
C ALA A 86 1.00 19.08 -20.96
N LEU A 87 1.28 17.80 -21.27
CA LEU A 87 1.40 17.33 -22.65
C LEU A 87 0.09 17.42 -23.42
N ALA A 88 -1.04 17.17 -22.77
CA ALA A 88 -2.36 17.33 -23.38
C ALA A 88 -2.60 18.80 -23.78
N VAL A 89 -2.32 19.75 -22.88
CA VAL A 89 -2.42 21.19 -23.17
C VAL A 89 -1.45 21.61 -24.27
N TRP A 90 -0.22 21.10 -24.27
CA TRP A 90 0.74 21.42 -25.34
C TRP A 90 0.29 20.85 -26.70
N ASN A 91 -0.34 19.69 -26.71
CA ASN A 91 -0.88 19.10 -27.91
C ASN A 91 -2.19 19.78 -28.37
N ASP A 92 -2.92 20.43 -27.47
CA ASP A 92 -4.17 21.13 -27.76
C ASP A 92 -3.91 22.49 -28.43
N LYS A 93 -3.69 22.44 -29.75
CA LYS A 93 -3.51 23.63 -30.57
C LYS A 93 -4.88 24.18 -31.01
N PRO A 94 -5.08 25.52 -31.00
CA PRO A 94 -6.33 26.14 -31.48
C PRO A 94 -6.71 25.74 -32.91
N SER A 95 -5.73 25.37 -33.74
CA SER A 95 -5.94 24.92 -35.12
C SER A 95 -6.59 23.54 -35.25
N LYS A 96 -6.72 22.77 -34.16
CA LYS A 96 -7.40 21.45 -34.16
C LYS A 96 -8.91 21.55 -33.96
N MET A 97 -9.41 22.71 -33.58
CA MET A 97 -10.85 22.95 -33.42
C MET A 97 -11.48 23.23 -34.81
N PRO A 98 -12.41 22.40 -35.30
CA PRO A 98 -12.99 22.57 -36.64
C PRO A 98 -14.09 23.66 -36.71
N TYR A 99 -14.32 24.38 -35.60
CA TYR A 99 -15.34 25.41 -35.48
C TYR A 99 -14.73 26.67 -34.87
N ALA A 100 -15.33 27.82 -35.18
CA ALA A 100 -14.98 29.08 -34.54
C ALA A 100 -15.58 29.16 -33.12
N PRO A 101 -14.98 29.94 -32.21
CA PRO A 101 -15.61 30.29 -30.94
C PRO A 101 -16.99 30.91 -31.17
N LYS A 102 -17.91 30.65 -30.23
CA LYS A 102 -19.27 31.17 -30.31
C LYS A 102 -19.29 32.66 -29.98
N GLU A 103 -19.67 33.48 -30.95
CA GLU A 103 -19.93 34.90 -30.77
C GLU A 103 -21.40 35.13 -30.44
N TYR A 104 -21.67 36.08 -29.53
CA TYR A 104 -23.04 36.45 -29.19
C TYR A 104 -23.32 37.94 -29.50
N PRO A 105 -24.57 38.29 -29.87
CA PRO A 105 -24.98 39.70 -30.07
C PRO A 105 -24.82 40.56 -28.80
N TYR A 106 -24.92 41.88 -28.95
CA TYR A 106 -24.86 42.83 -27.83
C TYR A 106 -23.57 42.75 -27.01
N ASP A 107 -22.42 42.83 -27.69
CA ASP A 107 -21.10 42.78 -27.04
C ASP A 107 -20.94 41.52 -26.15
N ASN A 108 -21.18 40.33 -26.74
CA ASN A 108 -21.17 39.05 -26.03
C ASN A 108 -22.09 38.97 -24.80
N LEU A 109 -23.27 39.61 -24.85
CA LEU A 109 -24.21 39.69 -23.72
C LEU A 109 -23.55 40.27 -22.45
N ARG A 110 -22.55 41.16 -22.57
CA ARG A 110 -21.81 41.71 -21.43
C ARG A 110 -22.72 42.23 -20.32
N VAL A 111 -23.76 42.97 -20.68
CA VAL A 111 -24.75 43.51 -19.74
C VAL A 111 -25.60 42.40 -19.10
N GLU A 112 -26.03 41.41 -19.89
CA GLU A 112 -26.85 40.29 -19.41
C GLU A 112 -26.07 39.30 -18.53
N LEU A 113 -24.75 39.24 -18.69
CA LEU A 113 -23.84 38.49 -17.81
C LEU A 113 -23.42 39.26 -16.55
N GLY A 114 -23.99 40.46 -16.31
CA GLY A 114 -23.73 41.26 -15.12
C GLY A 114 -22.58 42.26 -15.24
N GLY A 115 -22.15 42.58 -16.47
CA GLY A 115 -21.26 43.70 -16.74
C GLY A 115 -21.98 45.04 -16.59
N GLU A 116 -21.23 46.09 -16.25
CA GLU A 116 -21.77 47.44 -16.07
C GLU A 116 -22.39 47.97 -17.38
N PRO A 117 -23.49 48.75 -17.34
CA PRO A 117 -24.13 49.29 -18.54
C PRO A 117 -23.20 50.18 -19.37
#